data_AF-A0A183GD85-F1
#
_entry.id   AF-A0A183GD85-F1
#
_cell.length_a   1.000
_cell.length_b   1.000
_cell.length_c   1.000
_cell.angle_alpha   90.00
_cell.angle_beta   90.00
_cell.angle_gamma   90.00
#
_symmetry.space_group_name_H-M   'P 1'
#
loop_
_entity.id
_entity.type
_entity.pdbx_description
1 polymer ?
#
loop_
_entity_poly.entity_id
_entity_poly.type
_entity_poly.pdbx_seq_one_letter_code
_entity_poly.pdbx_strand_id
1 'polypeptide(L)' 'MIIVAILVSLGVQLVSSAPAAVHSEQPAYSDEFARTKVVPLCAATELDNPQICLSRHFANATVSPVSSSKEIGCSGG' A
#
# COMPACT_ATOMS: atom_id res chain seq x y z
N MET A 1 -8.99 -37.80 -26.75
CA MET A 1 -7.84 -37.82 -25.82
C MET A 1 -6.77 -36.78 -26.15
N ILE A 2 -6.53 -36.46 -27.44
CA ILE A 2 -5.54 -35.44 -27.87
C ILE A 2 -5.93 -34.00 -27.44
N ILE A 3 -7.21 -33.64 -27.50
CA ILE A 3 -7.71 -32.30 -27.11
C ILE A 3 -7.45 -32.01 -25.62
N VAL A 4 -7.59 -33.01 -24.75
CA VAL A 4 -7.36 -32.86 -23.30
C VAL A 4 -5.87 -32.58 -23.03
N ALA A 5 -4.96 -33.25 -23.75
CA ALA A 5 -3.52 -33.01 -23.61
C ALA A 5 -3.10 -31.61 -24.09
N ILE A 6 -3.73 -31.08 -25.13
CA ILE A 6 -3.48 -29.71 -25.62
C ILE A 6 -3.93 -28.67 -24.59
N LEU A 7 -5.13 -28.85 -24.00
CA LEU A 7 -5.65 -27.94 -22.98
C LEU A 7 -4.79 -27.92 -21.72
N VAL A 8 -4.31 -29.09 -21.27
CA VAL A 8 -3.38 -29.19 -20.13
C VAL A 8 -2.04 -28.51 -20.44
N SER A 9 -1.53 -28.66 -21.67
CA SER A 9 -0.24 -28.07 -22.07
C SER A 9 -0.31 -26.54 -22.21
N LEU A 10 -1.44 -26.00 -22.67
CA LEU A 10 -1.67 -24.54 -22.71
C LEU A 10 -1.82 -23.93 -21.31
N GLY A 11 -2.43 -24.66 -20.37
CA GLY A 11 -2.65 -24.18 -19.00
C GLY A 11 -1.37 -24.04 -18.15
N VAL A 12 -0.31 -24.79 -18.46
CA VAL A 12 0.95 -24.79 -17.68
C VAL A 12 1.85 -23.57 -17.98
N GLN A 13 1.69 -22.93 -19.13
CA GLN A 13 2.61 -21.86 -19.56
C GLN A 13 2.33 -20.48 -18.94
N LEU A 14 1.27 -20.34 -18.13
CA LEU A 14 0.84 -19.04 -17.63
C LEU A 14 1.49 -18.60 -16.29
N VAL A 15 2.46 -19.35 -15.75
CA VAL A 15 3.07 -19.05 -14.44
C VAL A 15 4.57 -18.74 -14.52
N SER A 16 5.01 -18.04 -15.56
CA SER A 16 6.33 -17.39 -15.54
C SER A 16 6.16 -15.93 -15.14
N SER A 17 5.81 -15.70 -13.87
CA SER A 17 5.94 -14.39 -13.24
C SER A 17 7.42 -14.17 -12.94
N ALA A 18 8.19 -13.71 -13.94
CA ALA A 18 9.49 -13.13 -13.66
C ALA A 18 9.29 -11.99 -12.65
N PRO A 19 10.10 -11.88 -11.57
CA PRO A 19 10.02 -10.71 -10.70
C PRO A 19 10.34 -9.50 -11.58
N ALA A 20 9.34 -8.67 -11.83
CA ALA A 20 9.56 -7.37 -12.45
C ALA A 20 10.65 -6.70 -11.61
N ALA A 21 11.75 -6.33 -12.25
CA ALA A 21 12.80 -5.57 -11.60
C ALA A 21 12.15 -4.27 -11.13
N VAL A 22 11.80 -4.19 -9.85
CA VAL A 22 11.33 -2.97 -9.23
C VAL A 22 12.48 -2.00 -9.36
N HIS A 23 12.37 -1.09 -10.34
CA HIS A 23 13.29 0.01 -10.46
C HIS A 23 13.02 0.88 -9.24
N SER A 24 13.76 0.61 -8.16
CA SER A 24 13.69 1.40 -6.94
C SER A 24 14.31 2.74 -7.26
N GLU A 25 13.48 3.68 -7.73
CA GLU A 25 13.83 5.09 -7.64
C GLU A 25 14.15 5.37 -6.16
N GLN A 26 15.18 6.17 -5.91
CA GLN A 26 15.53 6.51 -4.54
C GLN A 26 14.32 7.21 -3.91
N PRO A 27 13.86 6.77 -2.73
CA PRO A 27 12.67 7.35 -2.12
C PRO A 27 12.93 8.84 -1.85
N ALA A 28 11.95 9.68 -2.18
CA ALA A 28 12.04 11.14 -2.00
C ALA A 28 12.23 11.55 -0.52
N TYR A 29 11.92 10.64 0.40
CA TYR A 29 12.05 10.83 1.84
C TYR A 29 12.77 9.65 2.48
N SER A 30 13.40 9.88 3.63
CA SER A 30 14.07 8.82 4.39
C SER A 30 13.05 7.81 4.94
N ASP A 31 13.48 6.55 5.03
CA ASP A 31 12.66 5.49 5.65
C ASP A 31 12.26 5.85 7.09
N GLU A 32 13.16 6.50 7.84
CA GLU A 32 12.87 6.98 9.19
C GLU A 32 11.68 7.96 9.20
N PHE A 33 11.70 8.96 8.31
CA PHE A 33 10.58 9.90 8.17
C PHE A 33 9.28 9.18 7.79
N ALA A 34 9.33 8.22 6.86
CA ALA A 34 8.15 7.45 6.49
C ALA A 34 7.57 6.68 7.69
N ARG A 35 8.42 6.02 8.47
CA ARG A 35 8.01 5.27 9.66
C ARG A 35 7.48 6.16 10.79
N THR A 36 8.06 7.33 11.01
CA THR A 36 7.70 8.19 12.14
C THR A 36 6.60 9.20 11.82
N LYS A 37 6.38 9.52 10.55
CA LYS A 37 5.38 10.51 10.12
C LYS A 37 4.28 9.91 9.28
N VAL A 38 4.60 9.12 8.26
CA VAL A 38 3.59 8.62 7.30
C VAL A 38 2.79 7.47 7.91
N VAL A 39 3.46 6.47 8.50
CA VAL A 39 2.79 5.30 9.09
C VAL A 39 1.76 5.69 10.16
N PRO A 40 2.06 6.57 11.13
CA PRO A 40 1.07 6.99 12.13
C PRO A 40 -0.11 7.78 11.54
N LEU A 41 0.10 8.54 10.46
CA LEU A 41 -0.97 9.22 9.76
C LEU A 41 -1.93 8.23 9.11
N CYS A 42 -1.40 7.20 8.45
CA CYS A 42 -2.21 6.12 7.88
C CYS A 42 -2.94 5.31 8.97
N ALA A 43 -2.28 5.01 10.08
CA ALA A 43 -2.94 4.32 11.19
C ALA A 43 -4.10 5.14 11.79
N ALA A 44 -4.00 6.47 11.78
CA ALA A 44 -5.05 7.35 12.28
C ALA A 44 -6.32 7.33 11.40
N THR A 45 -6.23 7.04 10.10
CA THR A 45 -7.41 7.00 9.20
C THR A 45 -8.31 5.80 9.46
N GLU A 46 -7.79 4.74 10.07
CA GLU A 46 -8.53 3.51 10.39
C GLU A 46 -9.28 3.60 11.74
N LEU A 47 -9.09 4.68 12.49
CA LEU A 47 -9.69 4.88 13.81
C LEU A 47 -10.89 5.83 13.72
N ASP A 48 -11.96 5.52 14.47
CA ASP A 48 -13.14 6.40 14.60
C ASP A 48 -12.80 7.80 15.13
N ASN A 49 -11.72 7.88 15.93
CA ASN A 49 -11.19 9.12 16.46
C ASN A 49 -9.69 9.27 16.15
N PRO A 50 -9.34 9.82 14.97
CA PRO A 50 -7.94 10.00 14.55
C PRO A 50 -7.13 10.85 15.54
N GLN A 51 -7.77 11.77 16.26
CA GLN A 51 -7.10 12.68 17.20
C GLN A 51 -6.36 11.93 18.32
N ILE A 52 -6.88 10.76 18.74
CA ILE A 52 -6.24 9.93 19.78
C ILE A 52 -4.91 9.36 19.29
N CYS A 53 -4.84 8.90 18.03
CA CYS A 53 -3.60 8.39 17.46
C CYS A 53 -2.61 9.55 17.21
N LEU A 54 -3.11 10.64 16.63
CA LEU A 54 -2.26 11.79 16.30
C LEU A 54 -1.65 12.46 17.53
N SER A 55 -2.41 12.60 18.62
CA SER A 55 -1.90 13.19 19.87
C SER A 55 -0.77 12.40 20.52
N ARG A 56 -0.62 11.10 20.19
CA ARG A 56 0.48 10.25 20.69
C ARG A 56 1.74 10.33 19.83
N HIS A 57 1.60 10.67 18.54
CA HIS A 57 2.71 10.65 17.58
C HIS A 57 3.17 12.05 17.14
N PHE A 58 2.32 13.07 17.27
CA PHE A 58 2.60 14.43 16.80
C PHE A 58 2.25 15.46 17.88
N ALA A 59 3.23 16.32 18.21
CA ALA A 59 2.99 17.48 19.05
C ALA A 59 2.14 18.50 18.27
N ASN A 60 1.07 18.99 18.88
CA ASN A 60 0.19 20.04 18.33
C ASN A 60 -0.51 19.69 17.01
N ALA A 61 -0.77 18.40 16.74
CA ALA A 61 -1.60 18.00 15.60
C ALA A 61 -3.09 18.05 15.98
N THR A 62 -3.91 18.62 15.09
CA THR A 62 -5.37 18.66 15.23
C THR A 62 -6.03 18.20 13.96
N VAL A 63 -7.03 17.33 14.11
CA VAL A 63 -7.90 16.91 12.99
C VAL A 63 -8.79 18.09 12.61
N SER A 64 -8.74 18.49 11.34
CA SER A 64 -9.68 19.45 10.78
C SER A 64 -10.93 18.70 10.26
N PRO A 65 -12.16 19.20 10.45
CA PRO A 65 -13.41 18.51 10.11
C PRO A 65 -13.68 18.35 8.60
N VAL A 66 -12.67 18.42 7.73
CA VAL A 66 -12.80 18.12 6.31
C VAL A 66 -12.79 16.60 6.14
N SER A 67 -13.88 15.96 6.55
CA SER A 67 -14.13 14.56 6.30
C SER A 67 -14.30 14.34 4.80
N SER A 68 -13.35 13.65 4.18
CA SER A 68 -13.64 12.72 3.09
C SER A 68 -12.45 11.80 2.95
N SER A 69 -12.62 10.61 3.54
CA SER A 69 -11.91 9.40 3.15
C SER A 69 -12.08 9.22 1.63
N LYS A 70 -11.07 9.64 0.87
CA LYS A 70 -10.91 9.20 -0.51
C LYS A 70 -9.94 8.05 -0.42
N GLU A 71 -10.44 6.83 -0.54
CA GLU A 71 -9.60 5.64 -0.67
C GLU A 71 -8.72 5.83 -1.91
N ILE A 72 -7.48 6.26 -1.69
CA ILE A 72 -6.43 6.19 -2.68
C ILE A 72 -5.77 4.84 -2.41
N GLY A 73 -6.35 3.79 -2.98
CA GLY A 73 -5.76 2.45 -2.92
C GLY A 73 -4.33 2.50 -3.44
N CYS A 74 -3.41 1.86 -2.72
CA CYS A 74 -2.04 1.68 -3.18
C CYS A 74 -2.08 0.72 -4.39
N SER A 75 -2.06 1.27 -5.61
CA SER A 75 -1.82 0.47 -6.81
C SER A 75 -0.36 0.06 -6.82
N GLY A 76 -0.09 -1.18 -6.40
CA GLY A 76 1.22 -1.80 -6.60
C GLY A 76 1.49 -1.94 -8.10
N GLY A 77 2.52 -1.26 -8.57
CA GLY A 77 3.10 -1.45 -9.90
C GLY A 77 4.20 -2.50 -9.87
#